data_AF-A0A7L0IZ53-F1
#
_entry.id   AF-A0A7L0IZ53-F1
#
_cell.length_a   1.000
_cell.length_b   1.000
_cell.length_c   1.000
_cell.angle_alpha   90.00
_cell.angle_beta   90.00
_cell.angle_gamma   90.00
#
_symmetry.space_group_name_H-M   'P 1'
#
loop_
_entity.id
_entity.type
_entity.pdbx_description
1 polymer ?
#
loop_
_entity_poly.entity_id
_entity_poly.type
_entity_poly.pdbx_seq_one_letter_code
_entity_poly.pdbx_strand_id
1 'polypeptide(L)'
;FAPIIGIDPEKESELLWLARECLVAPLPPDWKPCQDTTGDVYYFNFATGQSTWEHPCDEHYRQLVIREREKLLAQGLRKKKEKKEKKQKKEKK
;
A
#
# COMPACT_ATOMS: atom_id res chain seq x y z
N PHE A 1 -8.43 -2.18 9.95
CA PHE A 1 -7.04 -2.26 9.46
C PHE A 1 -6.93 -2.04 7.95
N ALA A 2 -7.62 -2.80 7.08
CA ALA A 2 -7.70 -2.45 5.64
C ALA A 2 -8.11 -0.98 5.35
N PRO A 3 -9.14 -0.40 6.03
CA PRO A 3 -9.47 1.01 5.83
C PRO A 3 -8.46 2.00 6.43
N ILE A 4 -7.54 1.57 7.31
CA ILE A 4 -6.53 2.46 7.93
C ILE A 4 -5.52 2.92 6.87
N ILE A 5 -5.10 1.99 6.01
CA ILE A 5 -4.25 2.27 4.85
C ILE A 5 -5.04 2.57 3.56
N GLY A 6 -6.38 2.65 3.66
CA GLY A 6 -7.26 3.01 2.54
C GLY A 6 -7.52 1.91 1.51
N ILE A 7 -7.39 0.63 1.91
CA ILE A 7 -7.70 -0.53 1.06
C ILE A 7 -9.17 -0.93 1.22
N ASP A 8 -9.87 -1.06 0.09
CA ASP A 8 -11.22 -1.63 0.05
C ASP A 8 -11.16 -3.17 0.00
N PRO A 9 -11.61 -3.90 1.04
CA PRO A 9 -11.49 -5.37 1.10
C PRO A 9 -12.22 -6.12 -0.03
N GLU A 10 -13.28 -5.53 -0.60
CA GLU A 10 -14.06 -6.15 -1.67
C GLU A 10 -13.52 -5.84 -3.09
N LYS A 11 -12.93 -4.66 -3.28
CA LYS A 11 -12.40 -4.23 -4.59
C LYS A 11 -10.93 -4.56 -4.77
N GLU A 12 -10.18 -4.57 -3.68
CA GLU A 12 -8.73 -4.65 -3.66
C GLU A 12 -8.29 -5.84 -2.79
N SER A 13 -8.90 -7.00 -3.05
CA SER A 13 -8.54 -8.26 -2.39
C SER A 13 -7.09 -8.67 -2.65
N GLU A 14 -6.53 -8.25 -3.80
CA GLU A 14 -5.11 -8.37 -4.12
C GLU A 14 -4.20 -7.44 -3.30
N LEU A 15 -4.74 -6.48 -2.55
CA LEU A 15 -3.98 -5.61 -1.65
C LEU A 15 -4.20 -5.98 -0.17
N LEU A 16 -5.14 -6.89 0.14
CA LEU A 16 -5.39 -7.34 1.52
C LEU A 16 -4.17 -7.98 2.20
N TRP A 17 -3.26 -8.57 1.42
CA TRP A 17 -2.01 -9.09 1.98
C TRP A 17 -1.15 -7.96 2.56
N LEU A 18 -1.15 -6.76 1.97
CA LEU A 18 -0.48 -5.58 2.53
C LEU A 18 -1.09 -5.16 3.86
N ALA A 19 -2.42 -5.15 3.98
CA ALA A 19 -3.10 -4.84 5.25
C ALA A 19 -2.80 -5.88 6.34
N ARG A 20 -2.74 -7.17 5.96
CA ARG A 20 -2.36 -8.24 6.87
C ARG A 20 -0.91 -8.08 7.30
N GLU A 21 -0.01 -7.84 6.36
CA GLU A 21 1.41 -7.72 6.63
C GLU A 21 1.71 -6.49 7.48
N CYS A 22 1.04 -5.36 7.27
CA CYS A 22 1.13 -4.17 8.12
C CYS A 22 0.75 -4.44 9.59
N LEU A 23 -0.15 -5.40 9.84
CA LEU A 23 -0.56 -5.81 11.19
C LEU A 23 0.50 -6.69 11.89
N VAL A 24 1.24 -7.49 11.11
CA VAL A 24 2.25 -8.43 11.63
C VAL A 24 3.67 -7.91 11.48
N ALA A 25 3.86 -6.83 10.71
CA ALA A 25 5.16 -6.29 10.39
C ALA A 25 5.79 -5.73 11.66
N PRO A 26 6.93 -6.28 12.11
CA PRO A 26 7.71 -5.61 13.13
C PRO A 26 8.11 -4.23 12.62
N LEU A 27 8.17 -3.24 13.52
CA LEU A 27 8.70 -1.93 13.16
C LEU A 27 10.05 -2.12 12.45
N PRO A 28 10.32 -1.38 11.36
CA PRO A 28 11.61 -1.49 10.72
C PRO A 28 12.69 -1.13 11.74
N PRO A 29 13.87 -1.77 11.68
CA PRO A 29 14.92 -1.64 12.70
C PRO A 29 15.39 -0.19 12.91
N ASP A 30 15.20 0.65 11.89
CA ASP A 30 15.55 2.07 11.89
C ASP A 30 14.52 2.94 12.62
N TRP A 31 13.33 2.43 12.93
CA TRP A 31 12.30 3.16 13.67
C TRP A 31 12.31 2.77 15.14
N LYS A 32 12.32 3.76 16.03
CA LYS A 32 12.14 3.53 17.46
C LYS A 32 11.05 4.42 18.04
N PRO A 33 10.27 3.90 19.00
CA PRO A 33 9.41 4.75 19.81
C PRO A 33 10.28 5.62 20.72
N CYS A 34 10.10 6.92 20.61
CA CYS A 34 10.67 7.94 21.47
C CYS A 34 9.53 8.62 22.21
N GLN A 35 9.80 9.04 23.45
CA GLN A 35 8.85 9.83 24.22
C GLN A 35 9.28 11.29 24.15
N ASP A 36 8.33 12.18 23.86
CA ASP A 36 8.57 13.62 23.93
C ASP A 36 8.50 14.12 25.39
N THR A 37 8.94 15.35 25.61
CA THR A 37 8.84 16.08 26.88
C THR A 37 7.42 16.20 27.44
N THR A 38 6.39 16.17 26.59
CA THR A 38 4.98 16.14 27.01
C THR A 38 4.52 14.75 27.50
N GLY A 39 5.31 13.71 27.27
CA GLY A 39 4.98 12.33 27.59
C GLY A 39 4.32 11.57 26.44
N ASP A 40 4.11 12.20 25.30
CA ASP A 40 3.58 11.57 24.09
C ASP A 40 4.64 10.69 23.41
N VAL A 41 4.22 9.52 22.94
CA VAL A 41 5.09 8.59 22.21
C VAL A 41 5.01 8.90 20.71
N TYR A 42 6.14 9.19 20.10
CA TYR A 42 6.30 9.34 18.66
C TYR A 42 7.33 8.34 18.13
N TYR A 43 7.29 8.04 16.84
CA TYR A 43 8.24 7.16 16.19
C TYR A 43 9.29 7.98 15.46
N PHE A 44 10.56 7.73 15.77
CA PHE A 44 11.70 8.39 15.12
C PHE A 44 12.49 7.39 14.27
N ASN A 45 12.75 7.77 13.03
CA ASN A 45 13.59 7.05 12.09
C ASN A 45 15.04 7.50 12.22
N PHE A 46 15.89 6.64 12.74
CA PHE A 46 17.33 6.89 12.91
C PHE A 46 18.12 6.83 11.60
N ALA A 47 17.59 6.19 10.55
CA ALA A 47 18.24 6.13 9.25
C ALA A 47 17.98 7.37 8.39
N THR A 48 16.75 7.89 8.38
CA THR A 48 16.36 9.05 7.56
C THR A 48 16.25 10.36 8.34
N GLY A 49 16.20 10.30 9.67
CA GLY A 49 15.96 11.46 10.53
C GLY A 49 14.50 11.93 10.54
N GLN A 50 13.56 11.12 10.06
CA GLN A 50 12.13 11.46 10.03
C GLN A 50 11.44 11.11 11.36
N SER A 51 10.58 12.00 11.85
CA SER A 51 9.71 11.76 13.00
C SER A 51 8.25 11.68 12.55
N THR A 52 7.50 10.70 13.04
CA THR A 52 6.05 10.64 12.85
C THR A 52 5.34 10.28 14.14
N TRP A 53 4.11 10.78 14.27
CA TRP A 53 3.21 10.46 15.36
C TRP A 53 2.39 9.18 15.07
N GLU A 54 2.37 8.75 13.81
CA GLU A 54 1.67 7.57 13.33
C GLU A 54 2.64 6.40 13.14
N HIS A 55 2.14 5.16 13.13
CA HIS A 55 3.02 4.01 12.98
C HIS A 55 3.67 4.04 11.58
N PRO A 56 5.01 3.92 11.46
CA PRO A 56 5.70 4.11 10.18
C PRO A 56 5.34 3.06 9.13
N CYS A 57 4.81 1.91 9.54
CA CYS A 57 4.21 0.97 8.59
C CYS A 57 2.97 1.57 7.92
N ASP A 58 2.10 2.32 8.60
CA ASP A 58 0.89 2.85 7.95
C ASP A 58 1.24 3.70 6.73
N GLU A 59 2.21 4.61 6.84
CA GLU A 59 2.64 5.44 5.70
C GLU A 59 3.31 4.62 4.59
N HIS A 60 4.22 3.71 4.96
CA HIS A 60 4.92 2.86 3.99
C HIS A 60 3.95 1.96 3.20
N TYR A 61 2.99 1.34 3.88
CA TYR A 61 1.99 0.49 3.25
C TYR A 61 0.99 1.32 2.44
N ARG A 62 0.63 2.54 2.86
CA ARG A 62 -0.19 3.46 2.05
C ARG A 62 0.49 3.80 0.72
N GLN A 63 1.80 4.05 0.72
CA GLN A 63 2.58 4.26 -0.51
C GLN A 63 2.62 3.01 -1.40
N LEU A 64 2.81 1.82 -0.81
CA LEU A 64 2.75 0.55 -1.54
C LEU A 64 1.38 0.30 -2.18
N VAL A 65 0.30 0.58 -1.45
CA VAL A 65 -1.08 0.47 -1.93
C VAL A 65 -1.30 1.38 -3.12
N ILE A 66 -0.88 2.65 -3.05
CA ILE A 66 -0.99 3.60 -4.16
C ILE A 66 -0.26 3.06 -5.39
N ARG A 67 0.98 2.59 -5.22
CA ARG A 67 1.80 2.05 -6.32
C ARG A 67 1.19 0.80 -6.94
N GLU A 68 0.73 -0.13 -6.13
CA GLU A 68 0.19 -1.40 -6.60
C GLU A 68 -1.19 -1.22 -7.25
N ARG A 69 -2.01 -0.30 -6.73
CA ARG A 69 -3.27 0.13 -7.34
C ARG A 69 -3.05 0.74 -8.73
N GLU A 70 -2.04 1.60 -8.87
CA GLU A 70 -1.70 2.19 -10.17
C GLU A 70 -1.26 1.12 -11.18
N LYS A 71 -0.48 0.15 -10.71
CA LYS A 71 -0.08 -1.04 -11.49
C LYS A 71 -1.28 -1.89 -11.92
N LEU A 72 -2.21 -2.19 -11.01
CA LEU A 72 -3.41 -2.98 -11.29
C LEU A 72 -4.32 -2.28 -12.31
N LEU A 73 -4.48 -0.96 -12.19
CA LEU A 73 -5.19 -0.15 -13.19
C LEU A 73 -4.50 -0.22 -14.55
N ALA A 74 -3.18 -0.04 -14.60
CA ALA A 74 -2.41 -0.14 -15.84
C ALA A 74 -2.48 -1.55 -16.48
N GLN A 75 -2.42 -2.60 -15.67
CA GLN A 75 -2.50 -3.99 -16.12
C GLN A 75 -3.93 -4.35 -16.59
N GLY A 76 -4.96 -3.86 -15.89
CA GLY A 76 -6.36 -3.98 -16.26
C GLY A 76 -6.64 -3.33 -17.62
N LEU A 77 -6.10 -2.14 -17.87
CA LEU A 77 -6.18 -1.47 -19.18
C LEU A 77 -5.50 -2.26 -20.30
N ARG A 78 -4.30 -2.82 -20.05
CA ARG A 78 -3.60 -3.68 -21.02
C ARG A 78 -4.40 -4.94 -21.35
N LYS A 79 -4.90 -5.67 -20.34
CA LYS A 79 -5.77 -6.84 -20.53
C LYS A 79 -7.05 -6.49 -21.30
N LYS A 80 -7.66 -5.33 -21.03
CA LYS A 80 -8.89 -4.88 -21.71
C LYS A 80 -8.65 -4.51 -23.17
N LYS A 81 -7.52 -3.85 -23.49
CA LYS A 81 -7.09 -3.59 -24.88
C LYS A 81 -6.85 -4.88 -25.65
N GLU A 82 -6.12 -5.83 -25.07
CA GLU A 82 -5.81 -7.10 -25.74
C GLU A 82 -7.08 -7.94 -26.00
N LYS A 83 -8.02 -7.98 -25.04
CA LYS A 83 -9.34 -8.63 -25.24
C LYS A 83 -10.14 -7.96 -26.36
N LYS A 84 -10.12 -6.62 -26.44
CA LYS A 84 -10.84 -5.86 -27.48
C LYS A 84 -10.25 -6.09 -28.87
N GLU A 85 -8.93 -6.17 -28.98
CA GLU A 85 -8.21 -6.44 -30.23
C GLU A 85 -8.40 -7.87 -30.71
N LYS A 86 -8.33 -8.87 -29.79
CA LYS A 86 -8.67 -10.26 -30.09
C LYS A 86 -10.13 -10.41 -30.56
N LYS A 87 -11.08 -9.67 -29.97
CA LYS A 87 -12.50 -9.69 -30.37
C LYS A 87 -12.69 -9.10 -31.77
N GLN A 88 -12.09 -7.94 -32.06
CA GLN A 88 -12.16 -7.33 -33.40
C GLN A 88 -11.52 -8.20 -34.49
N LYS A 89 -10.43 -8.90 -34.19
CA LYS A 89 -9.78 -9.82 -35.13
C LYS A 89 -10.62 -11.07 -35.42
N LYS A 90 -11.51 -11.45 -34.49
CA LYS A 90 -12.42 -12.59 -34.63
C LYS A 90 -13.70 -12.26 -35.40
N GLU A 91 -14.15 -11.00 -35.37
CA GLU A 91 -15.34 -10.53 -36.12
C GLU A 91 -15.03 -10.16 -37.59
N LYS A 92 -13.75 -10.01 -37.94
CA LYS A 92 -13.28 -9.69 -39.30
C LYS A 92 -12.81 -10.91 -40.12
N LYS A 93 -12.99 -12.12 -39.60
CA LYS A 93 -12.57 -13.39 -40.22
C LYS A 93 -13.75 -14.32 -40.30
#